data_AF-A0A2M8PKF2-F1
#
_entry.id   AF-A0A2M8PKF2-F1
#
_cell.length_a   1.000
_cell.length_b   1.000
_cell.length_c   1.000
_cell.angle_alpha   90.00
_cell.angle_beta   90.00
_cell.angle_gamma   90.00
#
_symmetry.space_group_name_H-M   'P 1'
#
loop_
_entity.id
_entity.type
_entity.pdbx_description
1 polymer ?
#
loop_
_entity_poly.entity_id
_entity_poly.type
_entity_poly.pdbx_seq_one_letter_code
_entity_poly.pdbx_strand_id
1 'polypeptide(L)'
;LVGLKPSRDRHINEKPVKRMPINIVSEGILSRSVRDTAYFHYEMEKHYHNTKLPRLPLITSPAKSRRKIGLFIDSNSGFSTDMQTRTTLLQAADRLTELGHHVEEIRYPAPASFAQDFSCYWGMLAFSVVKAGAHIFNTTIDKQ
;
A
#
# COMPACT_ATOMS: atom_id res chain seq x y z
N LEU A 1 -12.07 7.01 7.20
CA LEU A 1 -10.62 7.15 7.45
C LEU A 1 -9.89 7.05 6.11
N VAL A 2 -8.66 7.58 6.02
CA VAL A 2 -7.81 7.48 4.83
C VAL A 2 -6.45 6.95 5.24
N GLY A 3 -5.99 5.89 4.57
CA GLY A 3 -4.65 5.34 4.70
C GLY A 3 -3.96 5.29 3.34
N LEU A 4 -2.69 5.69 3.29
CA LEU A 4 -1.87 5.61 2.09
C LEU A 4 -0.61 4.81 2.42
N LYS A 5 -0.38 3.73 1.67
CA LYS A 5 0.90 3.02 1.66
C LYS A 5 1.80 3.70 0.62
N PRO A 6 2.74 4.58 1.00
CA PRO A 6 3.54 5.31 0.02
C PRO A 6 4.48 4.38 -0.74
N SER A 7 5.13 4.94 -1.77
CA SER A 7 6.28 4.32 -2.42
C SER A 7 7.30 3.87 -1.37
N ARG A 8 7.92 2.71 -1.60
CA ARG A 8 8.95 2.18 -0.69
C ARG A 8 10.03 3.24 -0.43
N ASP A 9 10.48 3.30 0.82
CA ASP A 9 11.52 4.24 1.28
C ASP A 9 11.14 5.72 1.15
N ARG A 10 9.85 6.05 1.03
CA ARG A 10 9.36 7.44 1.09
C ARG A 10 9.59 8.05 2.47
N HIS A 11 9.48 7.24 3.52
CA HIS A 11 9.76 7.61 4.89
C HIS A 11 10.97 6.84 5.42
N ILE A 12 11.46 7.25 6.58
CA ILE A 12 12.53 6.53 7.27
C ILE A 12 11.95 5.23 7.84
N ASN A 13 12.38 4.08 7.31
CA ASN A 13 12.01 2.78 7.86
C ASN A 13 12.79 2.49 9.16
N GLU A 14 12.20 1.68 10.02
CA GLU A 14 12.90 1.14 11.19
C GLU A 14 14.11 0.25 10.81
N LYS A 15 15.08 0.15 11.71
CA LYS A 15 16.33 -0.61 11.47
C LYS A 15 16.09 -2.10 11.11
N PRO A 16 15.18 -2.84 11.76
CA PRO A 16 14.95 -4.26 11.43
C PRO A 16 14.41 -4.46 10.00
N VAL A 17 13.61 -3.51 9.51
CA VAL A 17 13.03 -3.54 8.16
C VAL A 17 14.11 -3.54 7.07
N LYS A 18 15.23 -2.84 7.30
CA LYS A 18 16.36 -2.80 6.36
C LYS A 18 17.07 -4.15 6.18
N ARG A 19 16.86 -5.10 7.09
CA ARG A 19 17.46 -6.45 7.05
C ARG A 19 16.52 -7.49 6.44
N MET A 20 15.30 -7.12 6.05
CA MET A 20 14.37 -8.04 5.41
C MET A 20 14.87 -8.41 4.00
N PRO A 21 14.80 -9.70 3.58
CA PRO A 21 15.16 -10.11 2.23
C PRO A 21 14.37 -9.36 1.15
N ILE A 22 13.06 -9.18 1.38
CA ILE A 22 12.17 -8.34 0.57
C ILE A 22 11.47 -7.35 1.51
N ASN A 23 11.82 -6.07 1.40
CA ASN A 23 11.14 -5.05 2.19
C ASN A 23 9.70 -4.85 1.69
N ILE A 24 8.75 -5.35 2.48
CA ILE A 24 7.29 -5.22 2.27
C ILE A 24 6.66 -4.19 3.21
N VAL A 25 7.45 -3.59 4.11
CA VAL A 25 6.98 -2.60 5.09
C VAL A 25 7.02 -1.21 4.47
N SER A 26 6.05 -0.38 4.85
CA SER A 26 6.01 1.03 4.49
C SER A 26 5.38 1.80 5.63
N GLU A 27 6.05 2.84 6.08
CA GLU A 27 5.49 3.73 7.11
C GLU A 27 4.43 4.64 6.49
N GLY A 28 3.37 4.92 7.23
CA GLY A 28 2.27 5.76 6.76
C GLY A 28 1.51 6.41 7.91
N ILE A 29 0.41 7.06 7.56
CA ILE A 29 -0.50 7.65 8.55
C ILE A 29 -1.94 7.26 8.26
N LEU A 30 -2.74 7.35 9.31
CA LEU A 30 -4.20 7.29 9.24
C LEU A 30 -4.74 8.70 9.46
N SER A 31 -5.52 9.20 8.51
CA SER A 31 -6.08 10.55 8.56
C SER A 31 -7.59 10.54 8.34
N ARG A 32 -8.21 11.71 8.48
CA ARG A 32 -9.65 11.90 8.23
C ARG A 32 -9.94 12.25 6.77
N SER A 33 -8.97 12.76 6.02
CA SER A 33 -9.16 13.21 4.64
C SER A 33 -7.94 12.97 3.75
N VAL A 34 -8.16 12.84 2.44
CA VAL A 34 -7.06 12.73 1.46
C VAL A 34 -6.17 13.97 1.47
N ARG A 35 -6.74 15.15 1.75
CA ARG A 35 -6.00 16.41 1.86
C ARG A 35 -5.00 16.38 3.01
N ASP A 36 -5.41 15.89 4.19
CA ASP A 36 -4.53 15.77 5.35
C ASP A 36 -3.40 14.78 5.09
N THR A 37 -3.69 13.66 4.42
CA THR A 37 -2.66 12.69 3.99
C THR A 37 -1.65 13.33 3.05
N ALA A 38 -2.11 14.07 2.02
CA ALA A 38 -1.22 14.75 1.09
C ALA A 38 -0.35 15.81 1.77
N TYR A 39 -0.93 16.59 2.69
CA TYR A 39 -0.21 17.63 3.44
C TYR A 39 0.85 17.03 4.37
N PHE A 40 0.51 15.95 5.08
CA PHE A 40 1.49 15.22 5.90
C PHE A 40 2.71 14.78 5.08
N HIS A 41 2.49 14.14 3.93
CA HIS A 41 3.61 13.67 3.10
C HIS A 41 4.45 14.82 2.54
N TYR A 42 3.84 15.97 2.21
CA TYR A 42 4.57 17.17 1.79
C TYR A 42 5.47 17.72 2.92
N GLU A 43 4.95 17.82 4.14
CA GLU A 43 5.72 18.30 5.30
C GLU A 43 6.82 17.32 5.71
N MET A 44 6.53 16.01 5.69
CA MET A 44 7.53 14.98 6.00
C MET A 44 8.71 15.00 5.04
N GLU A 45 8.50 15.36 3.77
CA GLU A 45 9.57 15.42 2.78
C GLU A 45 10.62 16.52 3.05
N LYS A 46 10.28 17.50 3.90
CA LYS A 46 11.23 18.52 4.39
C LYS A 46 12.23 17.96 5.40
N HIS A 47 11.83 16.92 6.14
CA HIS A 47 12.67 16.24 7.13
C HIS A 47 13.50 15.11 6.50
N TYR A 48 12.90 14.37 5.56
CA TYR A 48 13.57 13.28 4.86
C TYR A 48 13.06 13.15 3.43
N HIS A 49 13.98 13.14 2.47
CA HIS A 49 13.67 12.94 1.06
C HIS A 49 14.59 11.87 0.46
N ASN A 50 13.97 10.81 -0.07
CA ASN A 50 14.67 9.83 -0.89
C ASN A 50 14.90 10.39 -2.29
N THR A 51 16.16 10.69 -2.62
CA THR A 51 16.56 11.29 -3.91
C THR A 51 16.27 10.45 -5.14
N LYS A 52 15.92 9.16 -4.96
CA LYS A 52 15.49 8.26 -6.04
C LYS A 52 14.01 8.40 -6.39
N LEU A 53 13.25 9.16 -5.62
CA LEU A 53 11.82 9.36 -5.83
C LEU A 53 11.55 10.82 -6.21
N PRO A 54 10.52 11.09 -7.04
CA PRO A 54 10.10 12.46 -7.29
C PRO A 54 9.60 13.09 -5.99
N ARG A 55 9.85 14.39 -5.85
CA ARG A 55 9.26 15.22 -4.78
C ARG A 55 7.75 15.30 -4.93
N LEU A 56 7.07 15.34 -3.80
CA LEU A 56 5.64 15.53 -3.74
C LEU A 56 5.34 17.03 -3.71
N PRO A 57 4.57 17.57 -4.67
CA PRO A 57 4.16 18.96 -4.61
C PRO A 57 3.10 19.16 -3.51
N LEU A 58 3.00 20.39 -3.00
CA LEU A 58 1.87 20.77 -2.16
C LEU A 58 0.58 20.72 -3.00
N ILE A 59 -0.38 19.91 -2.55
CA ILE A 59 -1.66 19.73 -3.25
C ILE A 59 -2.68 20.73 -2.70
N THR A 60 -2.92 21.81 -3.45
CA THR A 60 -3.87 22.88 -3.07
C THR A 60 -5.16 22.87 -3.91
N SER A 61 -5.19 22.13 -5.02
CA SER A 61 -6.31 22.10 -5.97
C SER A 61 -6.51 20.71 -6.58
N PRO A 62 -7.72 20.37 -7.05
CA PRO A 62 -7.96 19.14 -7.79
C PRO A 62 -7.16 19.08 -9.10
N ALA A 63 -6.89 17.86 -9.58
CA ALA A 63 -6.25 17.66 -10.87
C ALA A 63 -7.18 18.09 -12.03
N LYS A 64 -6.64 18.79 -13.02
CA LYS A 64 -7.41 19.21 -14.21
C LYS A 64 -7.57 18.09 -15.24
N SER A 65 -6.58 17.21 -15.33
CA SER A 65 -6.56 16.11 -16.29
C SER A 65 -7.47 14.96 -15.87
N ARG A 66 -8.25 14.42 -16.81
CA ARG A 66 -8.94 13.14 -16.63
C ARG A 66 -7.95 11.98 -16.66
N ARG A 67 -8.27 10.91 -15.95
CA ARG A 67 -7.38 9.76 -15.73
C ARG A 67 -7.98 8.51 -16.39
N LYS A 68 -7.09 7.61 -16.83
CA LYS A 68 -7.42 6.23 -17.17
C LYS A 68 -7.26 5.39 -15.91
N ILE A 69 -8.28 4.61 -15.56
CA ILE A 69 -8.37 3.88 -14.30
C ILE A 69 -8.69 2.42 -14.64
N GLY A 70 -7.75 1.52 -14.31
CA GLY A 70 -8.00 0.09 -14.38
C GLY A 70 -8.77 -0.38 -13.14
N LEU A 71 -9.90 -1.04 -13.36
CA LEU A 71 -10.77 -1.60 -12.33
C LEU A 71 -10.62 -3.13 -12.34
N PHE A 72 -10.30 -3.74 -11.20
CA PHE A 72 -10.46 -5.19 -11.02
C PHE A 72 -11.44 -5.42 -9.87
N ILE A 73 -12.38 -6.35 -10.06
CA ILE A 73 -13.46 -6.60 -9.10
C ILE A 73 -13.07 -7.73 -8.15
N ASP A 74 -12.53 -8.81 -8.71
CA ASP A 74 -12.16 -9.99 -7.96
C ASP A 74 -10.64 -9.99 -7.72
N SER A 75 -10.24 -10.39 -6.52
CA SER A 75 -8.83 -10.59 -6.16
C SER A 75 -8.32 -11.94 -6.71
N ASN A 76 -7.01 -12.16 -6.65
CA ASN A 76 -6.43 -13.46 -7.01
C ASN A 76 -6.58 -14.57 -5.96
N SER A 77 -7.41 -14.37 -4.93
CA SER A 77 -7.60 -15.35 -3.85
C SER A 77 -8.39 -16.60 -4.26
N GLY A 78 -8.96 -16.61 -5.47
CA GLY A 78 -9.83 -17.68 -5.95
C GLY A 78 -11.29 -17.55 -5.48
N PHE A 79 -11.62 -16.49 -4.74
CA PHE A 79 -12.96 -16.18 -4.29
C PHE A 79 -13.50 -14.93 -4.96
N SER A 80 -14.78 -14.96 -5.32
CA SER A 80 -15.48 -13.77 -5.80
C SER A 80 -15.66 -12.76 -4.68
N THR A 81 -15.55 -11.48 -5.02
CA THR A 81 -15.95 -10.39 -4.11
C THR A 81 -17.45 -10.51 -3.83
N ASP A 82 -17.85 -10.32 -2.57
CA ASP A 82 -19.25 -10.42 -2.16
C ASP A 82 -20.14 -9.41 -2.91
N MET A 83 -21.43 -9.72 -2.99
CA MET A 83 -22.37 -8.94 -3.80
C MET A 83 -22.51 -7.48 -3.35
N GLN A 84 -22.44 -7.21 -2.04
CA GLN A 84 -22.60 -5.84 -1.53
C GLN A 84 -21.36 -5.00 -1.87
N THR A 85 -20.16 -5.56 -1.66
CA THR A 85 -18.89 -4.90 -2.01
C THR A 85 -18.77 -4.71 -3.51
N ARG A 86 -19.12 -5.73 -4.31
CA ARG A 86 -19.13 -5.65 -5.78
C ARG A 86 -20.05 -4.52 -6.26
N THR A 87 -21.28 -4.45 -5.75
CA THR A 87 -22.24 -3.41 -6.13
C THR A 87 -21.71 -2.02 -5.79
N THR A 88 -21.15 -1.84 -4.59
CA THR A 88 -20.60 -0.56 -4.14
C THR A 88 -19.38 -0.14 -4.98
N LEU A 89 -18.52 -1.09 -5.34
CA LEU A 89 -17.36 -0.85 -6.20
C LEU A 89 -17.79 -0.38 -7.59
N LEU A 90 -18.77 -1.03 -8.19
CA LEU A 90 -19.30 -0.66 -9.51
C LEU A 90 -19.93 0.74 -9.48
N GLN A 91 -20.71 1.06 -8.44
CA GLN A 91 -21.25 2.41 -8.26
C GLN A 91 -20.13 3.47 -8.16
N ALA A 92 -19.03 3.17 -7.47
CA ALA A 92 -17.88 4.08 -7.39
C ALA A 92 -17.20 4.26 -8.76
N ALA A 93 -17.09 3.20 -9.57
CA ALA A 93 -16.59 3.26 -10.94
C ALA A 93 -17.48 4.11 -11.85
N ASP A 94 -18.81 3.98 -11.72
CA ASP A 94 -19.78 4.80 -12.45
C ASP A 94 -19.62 6.28 -12.08
N ARG A 95 -19.47 6.60 -10.79
CA ARG A 95 -19.21 7.98 -10.34
C ARG A 95 -17.92 8.56 -10.91
N LEU A 96 -16.85 7.77 -11.02
CA LEU A 96 -15.61 8.22 -11.65
C LEU A 96 -15.80 8.49 -13.15
N THR A 97 -16.60 7.66 -13.82
CA THR A 97 -16.96 7.86 -15.23
C THR A 97 -17.79 9.13 -15.42
N GLU A 98 -18.80 9.39 -14.57
CA GLU A 98 -19.60 10.62 -14.57
C GLU A 98 -18.75 11.89 -14.36
N LEU A 99 -17.68 11.79 -13.55
CA LEU A 99 -16.71 12.87 -13.37
C LEU A 99 -15.77 13.06 -14.58
N GLY A 100 -15.91 12.22 -15.62
CA GLY A 100 -15.20 12.28 -16.90
C GLY A 100 -13.92 11.46 -16.96
N HIS A 101 -13.68 10.56 -16.00
CA HIS A 101 -12.56 9.62 -16.08
C HIS A 101 -12.88 8.47 -17.05
N HIS A 102 -11.84 7.84 -17.60
CA HIS A 102 -11.99 6.61 -18.37
C HIS A 102 -11.73 5.44 -17.42
N VAL A 103 -12.75 4.61 -17.19
CA VAL A 103 -12.66 3.43 -16.33
C VAL A 103 -12.80 2.19 -17.21
N GLU A 104 -11.86 1.27 -17.12
CA GLU A 104 -11.87 0.00 -17.86
C GLU A 104 -11.67 -1.16 -16.90
N GLU A 105 -12.44 -2.24 -17.08
CA GLU A 105 -12.21 -3.46 -16.31
C GLU A 105 -10.95 -4.16 -16.82
N ILE A 106 -10.09 -4.56 -15.89
CA ILE A 106 -8.84 -5.29 -16.14
C ILE A 106 -8.82 -6.57 -15.32
N ARG A 107 -8.02 -7.54 -15.79
CA ARG A 107 -7.65 -8.70 -14.97
C ARG A 107 -6.77 -8.25 -13.82
N TYR A 108 -6.83 -8.99 -12.71
CA TYR A 108 -5.96 -8.76 -11.57
C TYR A 108 -4.49 -8.68 -12.03
N PRO A 109 -3.76 -7.58 -11.75
CA PRO A 109 -2.48 -7.28 -12.39
C PRO A 109 -1.29 -7.98 -11.71
N ALA A 110 -1.45 -9.24 -11.32
CA ALA A 110 -0.38 -10.06 -10.77
C ALA A 110 -0.63 -11.56 -11.02
N PRO A 111 0.41 -12.41 -10.94
CA PRO A 111 0.28 -13.85 -11.16
C PRO A 111 -0.68 -14.51 -10.18
N ALA A 112 -1.28 -15.63 -10.61
CA ALA A 112 -2.11 -16.47 -9.75
C ALA A 112 -1.34 -17.00 -8.52
N SER A 113 -0.02 -17.18 -8.63
CA SER A 113 0.83 -17.62 -7.52
C SER A 113 1.00 -16.57 -6.41
N PHE A 114 0.69 -15.29 -6.67
CA PHE A 114 1.10 -14.20 -5.78
C PHE A 114 0.59 -14.36 -4.34
N ALA A 115 -0.65 -14.84 -4.13
CA ALA A 115 -1.18 -15.07 -2.79
C ALA A 115 -0.40 -16.16 -2.02
N GLN A 116 -0.01 -17.23 -2.73
CA GLN A 116 0.80 -18.31 -2.17
C GLN A 116 2.23 -17.85 -1.91
N ASP A 117 2.84 -17.14 -2.86
CA ASP A 117 4.21 -16.60 -2.74
C ASP A 117 4.29 -15.62 -1.55
N PHE A 118 3.29 -14.75 -1.40
CA PHE A 118 3.17 -13.82 -0.29
C PHE A 118 3.02 -14.54 1.06
N SER A 119 2.16 -15.57 1.13
CA SER A 119 1.95 -16.36 2.33
C SER A 119 3.21 -17.15 2.73
N CYS A 120 3.90 -17.74 1.76
CA CYS A 120 5.17 -18.44 1.97
C CYS A 120 6.25 -17.49 2.51
N TYR A 121 6.36 -16.29 1.91
CA TYR A 121 7.28 -15.27 2.37
C TYR A 121 6.99 -14.81 3.81
N TRP A 122 5.72 -14.56 4.14
CA TRP A 122 5.32 -14.22 5.51
C TRP A 122 5.58 -15.34 6.51
N GLY A 123 5.31 -16.60 6.13
CA GLY A 123 5.62 -17.77 6.95
C GLY A 123 7.12 -17.89 7.23
N MET A 124 7.97 -17.66 6.22
CA MET A 124 9.42 -17.61 6.38
C MET A 124 9.86 -16.49 7.33
N LEU A 125 9.28 -15.29 7.22
CA LEU A 125 9.59 -14.17 8.13
C LEU A 125 9.19 -14.49 9.58
N ALA A 126 7.98 -15.01 9.79
CA ALA A 126 7.51 -15.40 11.11
C ALA A 126 8.40 -16.49 11.73
N PHE A 127 8.76 -17.52 10.94
CA PHE A 127 9.69 -18.57 11.37
C PHE A 127 11.06 -17.99 11.74
N SER A 128 11.58 -17.04 10.95
CA SER A 128 12.86 -16.37 11.22
C SER A 128 12.84 -15.60 12.53
N VAL A 129 11.73 -14.91 12.85
CA VAL A 129 11.54 -14.23 14.13
C VAL A 129 11.53 -15.23 15.29
N VAL A 130 10.80 -16.35 15.16
CA VAL A 130 10.75 -17.38 16.22
C VAL A 130 12.12 -18.02 16.46
N LYS A 131 12.89 -18.28 15.39
CA LYS A 131 14.18 -18.99 15.50
C LYS A 131 15.37 -18.08 15.81
N ALA A 132 15.37 -16.85 15.32
CA ALA A 132 16.51 -15.94 15.37
C ALA A 132 16.17 -14.54 15.89
N GLY A 133 14.96 -14.31 16.40
CA GLY A 133 14.48 -13.01 16.84
C GLY A 133 15.40 -12.31 17.83
N ALA A 134 15.95 -13.04 18.80
CA ALA A 134 16.88 -12.46 19.78
C ALA A 134 18.12 -11.84 19.12
N HIS A 135 18.64 -12.47 18.07
CA HIS A 135 19.76 -11.96 17.28
C HIS A 135 19.32 -10.84 16.31
N ILE A 136 18.16 -10.98 15.67
CA ILE A 136 17.62 -10.01 14.71
C ILE A 136 17.35 -8.66 15.38
N PHE A 137 16.75 -8.69 16.57
CA PHE A 137 16.30 -7.51 17.31
C PHE A 137 17.27 -7.08 18.42
N ASN A 138 18.34 -7.85 18.67
CA ASN A 138 19.32 -7.59 19.72
C ASN A 138 18.68 -7.39 21.11
N THR A 139 17.69 -8.23 21.42
CA THR A 139 16.91 -8.20 22.67
C THR A 139 16.53 -9.61 23.08
N THR A 140 16.30 -9.87 24.36
CA THR A 140 15.67 -11.12 24.81
C THR A 140 14.19 -11.09 24.41
N ILE A 141 13.70 -12.16 23.80
CA ILE A 141 12.27 -12.34 23.49
C ILE A 141 11.75 -13.46 24.40
N ASP A 142 10.78 -13.15 25.25
CA ASP A 142 10.11 -14.15 26.07
C ASP A 142 9.35 -15.12 25.17
N LYS A 143 9.50 -16.42 25.45
CA LYS A 143 8.72 -17.46 24.79
C LYS A 143 7.38 -17.55 25.52
N GLN A 144 6.29 -17.21 24.83
CA GLN A 144 4.94 -17.60 25.26
C GLN A 144 4.70 -19.08 24.98
#